data_AF-A0A7L4TGF0-F1
#
_entry.id   AF-A0A7L4TGF0-F1
#
_cell.length_a   1.000
_cell.length_b   1.000
_cell.length_c   1.000
_cell.angle_alpha   90.00
_cell.angle_beta   90.00
_cell.angle_gamma   90.00
#
_symmetry.space_group_name_H-M   'P 1'
#
loop_
_entity.id
_entity.type
_entity.pdbx_description
1 polymer ?
#
loop_
_entity_poly.entity_id
_entity_poly.type
_entity_poly.pdbx_seq_one_letter_code
_entity_poly.pdbx_strand_id
1 'polypeptide(L)'
;LSDASGKDYYRISVKHENDGVVSSYLHEKGIEGDKVELTAPAGDFVLNTDSDKPVVLIGGGVGVTPMMSMLNTLVEVQPEREVIFIHAAENGAVQAFGKHVEELASAN
;
A
#
# COMPACT_ATOMS: atom_id res chain seq x y z
N LEU A 1 -1.33 -4.36 4.30
CA LEU A 1 -2.13 -3.12 4.41
C LEU A 1 -1.65 -2.15 3.34
N SER A 2 -2.54 -1.30 2.83
CA SER A 2 -2.24 -0.33 1.76
C SER A 2 -2.53 1.12 2.13
N ASP A 3 -2.77 1.43 3.41
CA ASP A 3 -2.96 2.81 3.88
C ASP A 3 -2.17 3.08 5.17
N ALA A 4 -2.13 4.33 5.61
CA ALA A 4 -1.42 4.75 6.82
C ALA A 4 -1.86 3.96 8.06
N SER A 5 -0.94 3.77 9.00
CA SER A 5 -1.23 3.11 10.28
C SER A 5 -2.12 3.98 11.19
N GLY A 6 -2.83 3.35 12.13
CA GLY A 6 -3.60 4.07 13.15
C GLY A 6 -4.99 4.56 12.74
N LYS A 7 -5.49 4.17 11.56
CA LYS A 7 -6.88 4.44 11.15
C LYS A 7 -7.88 3.55 11.88
N ASP A 8 -9.15 3.96 11.88
CA ASP A 8 -10.29 3.17 12.36
C ASP A 8 -10.73 2.07 11.36
N TYR A 9 -10.02 1.96 10.24
CA TYR A 9 -10.21 0.93 9.23
C TYR A 9 -8.89 0.29 8.79
N TYR A 10 -8.99 -0.88 8.17
CA TYR A 10 -7.91 -1.48 7.40
C TYR A 10 -8.20 -1.35 5.90
N ARG A 11 -7.22 -0.89 5.13
CA ARG A 11 -7.24 -0.96 3.67
C ARG A 11 -6.32 -2.08 3.20
N ILE A 12 -6.85 -2.97 2.36
CA ILE A 12 -6.06 -3.96 1.62
C ILE A 12 -6.18 -3.67 0.13
N SER A 13 -5.22 -4.16 -0.64
CA SER A 13 -5.25 -4.08 -2.09
C SER A 13 -4.72 -5.39 -2.64
N VAL A 14 -5.52 -6.03 -3.49
CA VAL A 14 -5.32 -7.41 -3.90
C VAL A 14 -5.23 -7.44 -5.41
N LYS A 15 -4.14 -8.01 -5.94
CA LYS A 15 -4.01 -8.29 -7.37
C LYS A 15 -4.86 -9.53 -7.69
N HIS A 16 -5.60 -9.48 -8.79
CA HIS A 16 -6.29 -10.65 -9.31
C HIS A 16 -5.26 -11.68 -9.82
N GLU A 17 -5.44 -12.93 -9.41
CA GLU A 17 -4.62 -14.05 -9.91
C GLU A 17 -5.60 -15.05 -10.53
N ASN A 18 -5.35 -15.49 -11.77
CA ASN A 18 -6.33 -16.26 -12.55
C ASN A 18 -6.78 -17.57 -11.89
N ASP A 19 -5.92 -18.20 -11.10
CA ASP A 19 -6.21 -19.42 -10.33
C ASP A 19 -6.37 -19.14 -8.82
N GLY A 20 -6.53 -17.87 -8.44
CA GLY A 20 -6.55 -17.42 -7.06
C GLY A 20 -7.96 -17.43 -6.47
N VAL A 21 -8.27 -18.44 -5.64
CA VAL A 21 -9.60 -18.57 -5.01
C VAL A 21 -10.03 -17.29 -4.26
N VAL A 22 -9.14 -16.72 -3.46
CA VAL A 22 -9.43 -15.53 -2.63
C VAL A 22 -9.41 -14.25 -3.47
N SER A 23 -8.43 -14.09 -4.37
CA SER A 23 -8.32 -12.88 -5.18
C SER A 23 -9.47 -12.78 -6.18
N SER A 24 -9.88 -13.87 -6.83
CA SER A 24 -11.08 -13.90 -7.67
C SER A 24 -12.35 -13.62 -6.86
N TYR A 25 -12.51 -14.21 -5.67
CA TYR A 25 -13.66 -13.89 -4.81
C TYR A 25 -13.73 -12.40 -4.48
N LEU A 26 -12.62 -11.78 -4.06
CA LEU A 26 -12.58 -10.36 -3.72
C LEU A 26 -12.79 -9.43 -4.92
N HIS A 27 -12.45 -9.86 -6.13
CA HIS A 27 -12.64 -9.06 -7.35
C HIS A 27 -14.05 -9.21 -7.95
N GLU A 28 -14.65 -10.39 -7.86
CA GLU A 28 -15.88 -10.71 -8.61
C GLU A 28 -17.14 -10.81 -7.74
N LYS A 29 -16.98 -11.16 -6.46
CA LYS A 29 -18.11 -11.57 -5.60
C LYS A 29 -18.20 -10.84 -4.27
N GLY A 30 -17.07 -10.40 -3.71
CA GLY A 30 -17.06 -9.64 -2.46
C GLY A 30 -17.84 -8.34 -2.64
N ILE A 31 -18.85 -8.13 -1.81
CA ILE A 31 -19.68 -6.93 -1.86
C ILE A 31 -19.66 -6.21 -0.51
N GLU A 32 -19.97 -4.91 -0.55
CA GLU A 32 -20.15 -4.13 0.66
C GLU A 32 -21.20 -4.78 1.58
N GLY A 33 -20.88 -4.86 2.87
CA GLY A 33 -21.71 -5.52 3.88
C GLY A 33 -21.29 -6.96 4.20
N ASP A 34 -20.45 -7.58 3.37
CA ASP A 34 -19.85 -8.88 3.69
C ASP A 34 -18.99 -8.80 4.96
N LYS A 35 -19.05 -9.85 5.77
CA LYS A 35 -18.21 -10.00 6.96
C LYS A 35 -17.00 -10.86 6.63
N VAL A 36 -15.82 -10.39 7.02
CA VAL A 36 -14.57 -11.11 6.89
C VAL A 36 -13.96 -11.34 8.26
N GLU A 37 -13.38 -12.51 8.46
CA GLU A 37 -12.59 -12.79 9.65
C GLU A 37 -11.16 -12.26 9.44
N LEU A 38 -10.64 -11.55 10.44
CA LEU A 38 -9.32 -10.95 10.41
C LEU A 38 -8.55 -11.34 11.66
N THR A 39 -7.26 -11.62 11.50
CA THR A 39 -6.31 -11.69 12.61
C THR A 39 -5.63 -10.34 12.78
N ALA A 40 -4.95 -10.15 13.93
CA ALA A 40 -4.11 -8.97 14.13
C ALA A 40 -3.04 -8.87 13.03
N PRO A 41 -2.64 -7.64 12.62
CA PRO A 41 -1.52 -7.44 11.70
C PRO A 41 -0.25 -8.12 12.21
N ALA A 42 0.52 -8.70 11.29
CA ALA A 42 1.77 -9.40 11.59
C ALA A 42 2.81 -9.16 10.48
N GLY A 43 4.09 -9.26 10.82
CA GLY A 43 5.23 -9.16 9.89
C GLY A 43 6.37 -8.28 10.42
N ASP A 44 7.59 -8.56 9.96
CA ASP A 44 8.81 -7.87 10.41
C ASP A 44 9.25 -6.75 9.45
N PHE A 45 8.62 -6.65 8.28
CA PHE A 45 8.90 -5.60 7.30
C PHE A 45 8.08 -4.34 7.61
N VAL A 46 8.65 -3.47 8.44
CA VAL A 46 7.98 -2.28 8.97
C VAL A 46 8.81 -1.01 8.74
N LEU A 47 8.12 0.13 8.67
CA LEU A 47 8.74 1.45 8.62
C LEU A 47 9.30 1.81 9.99
N ASN A 48 10.57 2.23 10.06
CA ASN A 48 11.13 2.83 11.27
C ASN A 48 10.85 4.34 11.29
N THR A 49 9.90 4.75 12.12
CA THR A 49 9.50 6.14 12.34
C THR A 49 10.37 6.88 13.36
N ASP A 50 11.24 6.18 14.10
CA ASP A 50 12.15 6.80 15.07
C ASP A 50 13.41 7.40 14.41
N SER A 51 13.57 7.17 13.09
CA SER A 51 14.66 7.71 12.28
C SER A 51 14.13 8.83 11.38
N ASP A 52 14.98 9.81 11.08
CA ASP A 52 14.76 10.92 10.14
C ASP A 52 15.52 10.73 8.81
N LYS A 53 16.46 9.78 8.74
CA LYS A 53 17.22 9.45 7.53
C LYS A 53 16.31 9.24 6.31
N PRO A 54 16.72 9.69 5.10
CA PRO A 54 15.96 9.46 3.87
C PRO A 54 15.53 8.00 3.68
N VAL A 55 14.33 7.81 3.13
CA VAL A 55 13.75 6.47 2.89
C VAL A 55 13.72 6.18 1.40
N VAL A 56 14.12 4.97 1.02
CA VAL A 56 13.94 4.47 -0.34
C VAL A 56 12.95 3.30 -0.30
N LEU A 57 11.79 3.49 -0.93
CA LEU A 57 10.75 2.47 -1.06
C LEU A 57 10.83 1.88 -2.47
N ILE A 58 11.25 0.61 -2.57
CA ILE A 58 11.40 -0.10 -3.86
C ILE A 58 10.54 -1.35 -3.87
N GLY A 59 9.73 -1.50 -4.92
CA GLY A 59 8.91 -2.69 -5.06
C GLY A 59 8.35 -2.89 -6.47
N GLY A 60 7.91 -4.12 -6.74
CA GLY A 60 7.38 -4.52 -8.04
C GLY A 60 5.97 -5.09 -7.94
N GLY A 61 5.14 -4.82 -8.94
CA GLY A 61 3.76 -5.32 -9.03
C GLY A 61 2.95 -4.99 -7.78
N VAL A 62 2.27 -5.99 -7.22
CA VAL A 62 1.44 -5.84 -6.01
C VAL A 62 2.26 -5.57 -4.74
N GLY A 63 3.59 -5.74 -4.78
CA GLY A 63 4.51 -5.37 -3.71
C GLY A 63 4.49 -3.87 -3.37
N VAL A 64 3.84 -3.05 -4.19
CA VAL A 64 3.50 -1.64 -3.89
C VAL A 64 2.58 -1.46 -2.69
N THR A 65 1.82 -2.48 -2.31
CA THR A 65 0.82 -2.44 -1.23
C THR A 65 1.43 -2.01 0.12
N PRO A 66 2.44 -2.70 0.69
CA PRO A 66 3.09 -2.25 1.92
C PRO A 66 3.82 -0.91 1.75
N MET A 67 4.40 -0.63 0.57
CA MET A 67 5.06 0.66 0.32
C MET A 67 4.07 1.83 0.39
N MET A 68 2.83 1.64 -0.08
CA MET A 68 1.79 2.63 0.02
C MET A 68 1.41 2.93 1.46
N SER A 69 1.32 1.88 2.30
CA SER A 69 1.08 2.03 3.74
C SER A 69 2.20 2.84 4.42
N MET A 70 3.46 2.57 4.07
CA MET A 70 4.61 3.31 4.59
C MET A 70 4.64 4.76 4.08
N LEU A 71 4.38 4.99 2.79
CA LEU A 71 4.35 6.32 2.18
C LEU A 71 3.27 7.21 2.81
N ASN A 72 2.04 6.70 2.91
CA ASN A 72 0.95 7.46 3.54
C ASN A 72 1.25 7.74 5.02
N THR A 73 1.87 6.79 5.73
CA THR A 73 2.30 7.02 7.13
C THR A 73 3.35 8.13 7.21
N LEU A 74 4.36 8.14 6.32
CA LEU A 74 5.40 9.16 6.28
C LEU A 74 4.82 10.55 6.01
N VAL A 75 3.90 10.69 5.07
CA VAL A 75 3.24 11.96 4.76
C VAL A 75 2.49 12.51 5.99
N GLU A 76 1.89 11.63 6.81
CA GLU A 76 1.14 12.07 7.99
C GLU A 76 2.04 12.41 9.19
N VAL A 77 3.11 11.64 9.43
CA VAL A 77 3.87 11.71 10.68
C VAL A 77 5.27 12.33 10.54
N GLN A 78 5.84 12.33 9.35
CA GLN A 78 7.17 12.85 9.02
C GLN A 78 7.19 13.51 7.62
N PRO A 79 6.37 14.54 7.36
CA PRO A 79 6.18 15.10 6.01
C PRO A 79 7.48 15.66 5.40
N GLU A 80 8.41 16.12 6.22
CA GLU A 80 9.70 16.68 5.79
C GLU A 80 10.76 15.61 5.47
N ARG A 81 10.49 14.33 5.72
CA ARG A 81 11.45 13.25 5.52
C ARG A 81 11.55 12.93 4.04
N GLU A 82 12.76 12.99 3.48
CA GLU A 82 12.98 12.67 2.07
C GLU A 82 12.60 11.21 1.76
N VAL A 83 11.77 11.03 0.72
CA VAL A 83 11.33 9.72 0.24
C VAL A 83 11.61 9.57 -1.24
N ILE A 84 12.32 8.50 -1.60
CA ILE A 84 12.48 8.04 -2.98
C ILE A 84 11.56 6.84 -3.19
N PHE A 85 10.57 6.98 -4.09
CA PHE A 85 9.60 5.93 -4.38
C PHE A 85 9.85 5.33 -5.77
N ILE A 86 10.15 4.03 -5.82
CA ILE A 86 10.43 3.31 -7.06
C ILE A 86 9.48 2.12 -7.17
N HIS A 87 8.55 2.19 -8.13
CA HIS A 87 7.62 1.12 -8.43
C HIS A 87 7.81 0.59 -9.85
N ALA A 88 8.07 -0.70 -9.97
CA ALA A 88 8.08 -1.40 -11.24
C ALA A 88 6.74 -2.11 -11.47
N ALA A 89 6.09 -1.82 -12.59
CA ALA A 89 4.93 -2.56 -13.07
C ALA A 89 5.23 -3.13 -14.47
N GLU A 90 4.49 -4.15 -14.88
CA GLU A 90 4.67 -4.76 -16.21
C GLU A 90 4.40 -3.75 -17.33
N ASN A 91 3.42 -2.87 -17.13
CA ASN A 91 3.10 -1.72 -17.99
C ASN A 91 2.19 -0.73 -17.23
N GLY A 92 1.94 0.43 -17.82
CA GLY A 92 1.10 1.47 -17.21
C GLY A 92 -0.37 1.07 -17.01
N ALA A 93 -0.90 0.09 -17.75
CA ALA A 93 -2.30 -0.34 -17.59
C ALA A 93 -2.51 -1.18 -16.31
N VAL A 94 -1.45 -1.81 -15.80
CA VAL A 94 -1.48 -2.60 -14.55
C VAL A 94 -0.78 -1.90 -13.39
N GLN A 95 -0.35 -0.65 -13.58
CA GLN A 95 0.28 0.14 -12.55
C GLN A 95 -0.78 0.64 -11.55
N ALA A 96 -0.78 0.07 -10.35
CA ALA A 96 -1.62 0.53 -9.26
C ALA A 96 -1.06 1.81 -8.60
N PHE A 97 -1.96 2.66 -8.09
CA PHE A 97 -1.67 3.84 -7.26
C PHE A 97 -0.88 5.00 -7.90
N GLY A 98 -0.59 4.97 -9.20
CA GLY A 98 0.23 6.01 -9.86
C GLY A 98 -0.24 7.43 -9.56
N LYS A 99 -1.53 7.71 -9.78
CA LYS A 99 -2.15 9.02 -9.50
C LYS A 99 -2.00 9.46 -8.05
N HIS A 100 -2.19 8.55 -7.09
CA HIS A 100 -2.07 8.86 -5.65
C HIS A 100 -0.64 9.22 -5.28
N VAL A 101 0.36 8.49 -5.83
CA VAL A 101 1.78 8.81 -5.61
C VAL A 101 2.13 10.18 -6.21
N GLU A 102 1.66 10.48 -7.42
CA GLU A 102 1.88 11.78 -8.08
C GLU A 102 1.24 12.94 -7.30
N GLU A 103 0.03 12.74 -6.75
CA GLU A 103 -0.65 13.72 -5.91
C GLU A 103 0.14 14.01 -4.63
N LEU A 104 0.63 12.97 -3.95
CA LEU A 104 1.46 13.12 -2.75
C LEU A 104 2.80 13.80 -3.05
N ALA A 105 3.41 13.47 -4.18
CA ALA A 105 4.68 14.07 -4.61
C ALA A 105 4.54 15.52 -5.06
N SER A 106 3.34 15.96 -5.44
CA SER A 106 3.08 17.35 -5.84
C SER A 106 2.65 18.24 -4.68
N ALA A 107 2.25 17.64 -3.56
CA ALA A 107 1.76 18.33 -2.36
C ALA A 107 2.85 18.64 -1.33
N ASN A 108 4.04 18.05 -1.48
CA ASN A 108 5.24 18.27 -0.66
C ASN A 108 6.37 18.82 -1.55
#